data_AF-A0A1B6I439-F1
#
_entry.id   AF-A0A1B6I439-F1
#
_cell.length_a   1.000
_cell.length_b   1.000
_cell.length_c   1.000
_cell.angle_alpha   90.00
_cell.angle_beta   90.00
_cell.angle_gamma   90.00
#
_symmetry.space_group_name_H-M   'P 1'
#
loop_
_entity.id
_entity.type
_entity.pdbx_description
1 polymer ?
#
loop_
_entity_poly.entity_id
_entity_poly.type
_entity_poly.pdbx_seq_one_letter_code
_entity_poly.pdbx_strand_id
1 'polypeptide(L)'
;RTLTTLVGIKAQFLDYLVAIGFVPENCRVRQKRSGEDIILDITGPELNANGNNYKLLSGLLSAALYPNIVKVLSPEKFYANSIAGAVPKIPKSEELKFKTKSDGYVFLHPSSVNHSVGHFASPYLVFQEKVKTSKIFIRDCTMVPVLPLVMFSGNELTVELVDGTFTVSLEDGWIMFVINDHIVSVIKRNH
;
A
#
# COMPACT_ATOMS: atom_id res chain seq x y z
N ARG A 1 14.62 13.83 -19.64
CA ARG A 1 15.36 12.54 -19.75
C ARG A 1 14.65 11.42 -18.97
N THR A 2 14.45 11.54 -17.65
CA THR A 2 13.80 10.49 -16.83
C THR A 2 12.37 10.14 -17.28
N LEU A 3 11.53 11.14 -17.55
CA LEU A 3 10.16 10.91 -18.05
C LEU A 3 10.15 10.13 -19.37
N THR A 4 11.04 10.48 -20.30
CA THR A 4 11.22 9.77 -21.57
C THR A 4 11.62 8.31 -21.35
N THR A 5 12.47 8.03 -20.37
CA THR A 5 12.84 6.66 -19.98
C THR A 5 11.62 5.90 -19.42
N LEU A 6 10.80 6.54 -18.58
CA LEU A 6 9.58 5.92 -18.04
C LEU A 6 8.58 5.56 -19.15
N VAL A 7 8.41 6.42 -20.15
CA VAL A 7 7.57 6.11 -21.33
C VAL A 7 8.08 4.85 -22.04
N GLY A 8 9.40 4.74 -22.23
CA GLY A 8 10.02 3.54 -22.81
C GLY A 8 9.77 2.28 -21.98
N ILE A 9 9.84 2.38 -20.66
CA ILE A 9 9.58 1.26 -19.73
C ILE A 9 8.11 0.83 -19.78
N LYS A 10 7.16 1.77 -19.80
CA LYS A 10 5.73 1.45 -19.92
C LYS A 10 5.45 0.67 -21.21
N ALA A 11 6.03 1.10 -22.33
CA ALA A 11 5.91 0.39 -23.60
C ALA A 11 6.47 -1.04 -23.54
N GLN A 12 7.63 -1.22 -22.91
CA GLN A 12 8.24 -2.53 -22.74
C GLN A 12 7.40 -3.48 -21.87
N PHE A 13 6.82 -2.98 -20.78
CA PHE A 13 5.91 -3.79 -19.95
C PHE A 13 4.64 -4.18 -20.71
N LEU A 14 4.08 -3.27 -21.51
CA LEU A 14 2.92 -3.57 -22.35
C LEU A 14 3.26 -4.69 -23.36
N ASP A 15 4.41 -4.60 -24.03
CA ASP A 15 4.84 -5.63 -24.98
C ASP A 15 5.01 -7.01 -24.29
N TYR A 16 5.48 -7.05 -23.04
CA TYR A 16 5.54 -8.29 -22.26
C TYR A 16 4.16 -8.85 -21.91
N LEU A 17 3.22 -7.99 -21.50
CA LEU A 17 1.85 -8.42 -21.19
C LEU A 17 1.14 -8.96 -22.43
N VAL A 18 1.38 -8.37 -23.60
CA VAL A 18 0.91 -8.90 -24.88
C VAL A 18 1.53 -10.26 -25.17
N ALA A 19 2.86 -10.38 -25.06
CA ALA A 19 3.58 -11.63 -25.36
C ALA A 19 3.16 -12.82 -24.47
N ILE A 20 2.77 -12.57 -23.21
CA ILE A 20 2.28 -13.60 -22.28
C ILE A 20 0.76 -13.85 -22.46
N GLY A 21 0.06 -13.01 -23.23
CA GLY A 21 -1.37 -13.16 -23.51
C GLY A 21 -2.30 -12.55 -22.46
N PHE A 22 -1.79 -11.70 -21.56
CA PHE A 22 -2.59 -10.94 -20.60
C PHE A 22 -3.28 -9.72 -21.23
N VAL A 23 -2.75 -9.24 -22.36
CA VAL A 23 -3.29 -8.10 -23.12
C VAL A 23 -3.44 -8.52 -24.59
N PRO A 24 -4.49 -8.08 -25.31
CA PRO A 24 -4.68 -8.45 -26.71
C PRO A 24 -3.56 -7.98 -27.65
N GLU A 25 -3.28 -8.73 -28.71
CA GLU A 25 -2.20 -8.46 -29.69
C GLU A 25 -2.33 -7.12 -30.44
N ASN A 26 -3.53 -6.54 -30.50
CA ASN A 26 -3.73 -5.21 -31.10
C ASN A 26 -3.13 -4.07 -30.25
N CYS A 27 -2.81 -4.33 -28.97
CA CYS A 27 -2.16 -3.36 -28.09
C CYS A 27 -0.62 -3.37 -28.20
N ARG A 28 -0.03 -4.13 -29.12
CA ARG A 28 1.43 -4.19 -29.28
C ARG A 28 2.00 -2.86 -29.79
N VAL A 29 3.12 -2.41 -29.21
CA VAL A 29 3.69 -1.10 -29.55
C VAL A 29 4.48 -1.19 -30.86
N ARG A 30 3.85 -0.82 -31.99
CA ARG A 30 4.45 -0.93 -33.34
C ARG A 30 5.38 0.22 -33.72
N GLN A 31 5.13 1.43 -33.21
CA GLN A 31 5.95 2.62 -33.49
C GLN A 31 6.24 3.37 -32.19
N LYS A 32 7.52 3.42 -31.81
CA LYS A 32 7.99 4.28 -30.72
C LYS A 32 8.12 5.71 -31.25
N ARG A 33 7.04 6.50 -31.19
CA ARG A 33 7.18 7.95 -31.35
C ARG A 33 8.04 8.47 -30.20
N SER A 34 9.11 9.18 -30.52
CA SER A 34 10.10 9.60 -29.52
C SER A 34 9.47 10.56 -28.52
N GLY A 35 9.30 10.11 -27.28
CA GLY A 35 8.95 10.95 -26.13
C GLY A 35 7.47 11.12 -25.80
N GLU A 36 6.55 10.55 -26.59
CA GLU A 36 5.10 10.64 -26.34
C GLU A 36 4.57 9.37 -25.64
N ASP A 37 3.80 9.53 -24.56
CA ASP A 37 3.20 8.43 -23.79
C ASP A 37 1.85 8.02 -24.39
N ILE A 38 1.90 7.18 -25.42
CA ILE A 38 0.72 6.69 -26.16
C ILE A 38 0.07 5.44 -25.54
N ILE A 39 0.50 5.02 -24.34
CA ILE A 39 0.10 3.73 -23.75
C ILE A 39 -1.39 3.70 -23.44
N LEU A 40 -1.95 4.81 -22.94
CA LEU A 40 -3.38 4.91 -22.64
C LEU A 40 -4.22 4.80 -23.93
N ASP A 41 -3.77 5.44 -25.02
CA ASP A 41 -4.47 5.39 -26.31
C ASP A 41 -4.46 3.98 -26.91
N ILE A 42 -3.34 3.27 -26.78
CA ILE A 42 -3.18 1.89 -27.28
C ILE A 42 -4.04 0.90 -26.48
N THR A 43 -4.07 1.05 -25.15
CA THR A 43 -4.76 0.11 -24.26
C THR A 43 -6.26 0.41 -24.11
N GLY A 44 -6.68 1.64 -24.40
CA GLY A 44 -8.08 2.05 -24.40
C GLY A 44 -8.74 2.05 -23.00
N PRO A 45 -10.01 2.45 -22.91
CA PRO A 45 -10.71 2.58 -21.63
C PRO A 45 -11.04 1.24 -20.99
N GLU A 46 -11.21 0.16 -21.77
CA GLU A 46 -11.60 -1.15 -21.25
C GLU A 46 -10.53 -1.76 -20.34
N LEU A 47 -9.27 -1.75 -20.78
CA LEU A 47 -8.13 -2.23 -19.98
C LEU A 47 -7.77 -1.30 -18.81
N ASN A 48 -8.23 -0.04 -18.87
CA ASN A 48 -7.96 0.98 -17.86
C ASN A 48 -9.22 1.36 -17.05
N ALA A 49 -10.27 0.54 -17.07
CA ALA A 49 -11.55 0.85 -16.41
C ALA A 49 -11.39 1.17 -14.91
N ASN A 50 -10.40 0.56 -14.26
CA ASN A 50 -10.08 0.78 -12.84
C ASN A 50 -8.86 1.71 -12.61
N GLY A 51 -8.36 2.39 -13.64
CA GLY A 51 -7.14 3.19 -13.57
C GLY A 51 -7.18 4.38 -12.59
N ASN A 52 -8.38 4.81 -12.20
CA ASN A 52 -8.59 5.86 -11.20
C ASN A 52 -9.07 5.33 -9.83
N ASN A 53 -9.18 4.02 -9.64
CA ASN A 53 -9.58 3.42 -8.37
C ASN A 53 -8.38 3.29 -7.44
N TYR A 54 -8.06 4.35 -6.70
CA TYR A 54 -6.90 4.36 -5.80
C TYR A 54 -6.92 3.27 -4.73
N LYS A 55 -8.11 2.81 -4.29
CA LYS A 55 -8.21 1.68 -3.36
C LYS A 55 -7.71 0.40 -4.01
N LEU A 56 -8.13 0.11 -5.24
CA LEU A 56 -7.63 -1.04 -6.00
C LEU A 56 -6.12 -0.93 -6.26
N LEU A 57 -5.65 0.24 -6.71
CA LEU A 57 -4.23 0.47 -7.00
C LEU A 57 -3.37 0.31 -5.74
N SER A 58 -3.81 0.83 -4.58
CA SER A 58 -3.13 0.61 -3.31
C SER A 58 -3.12 -0.88 -2.90
N GLY A 59 -4.19 -1.61 -3.20
CA GLY A 59 -4.24 -3.07 -3.01
C GLY A 59 -3.24 -3.81 -3.91
N LEU A 60 -3.11 -3.39 -5.17
CA LEU A 60 -2.12 -3.96 -6.10
C LEU A 60 -0.68 -3.66 -5.63
N LEU A 61 -0.42 -2.45 -5.13
CA LEU A 61 0.86 -2.12 -4.49
C LEU A 61 1.12 -2.99 -3.26
N SER A 62 0.08 -3.37 -2.53
CA SER A 62 0.21 -4.31 -1.39
C SER A 62 0.73 -5.66 -1.86
N ALA A 63 0.17 -6.21 -2.94
CA ALA A 63 0.61 -7.47 -3.52
C ALA A 63 2.06 -7.38 -4.05
N ALA A 64 2.37 -6.31 -4.77
CA ALA A 64 3.64 -6.15 -5.46
C ALA A 64 4.82 -5.90 -4.51
N LEU A 65 4.56 -5.25 -3.36
CA LEU A 65 5.60 -4.85 -2.42
C LEU A 65 5.62 -5.72 -1.15
N TYR A 66 4.71 -6.67 -0.97
CA TYR A 66 4.80 -7.64 0.11
C TYR A 66 6.13 -8.41 0.02
N PRO A 67 6.88 -8.66 1.12
CA PRO A 67 6.55 -8.40 2.54
C PRO A 67 7.09 -7.06 3.09
N ASN A 68 7.44 -6.09 2.24
CA ASN A 68 7.99 -4.80 2.65
C ASN A 68 6.93 -3.89 3.27
N ILE A 69 6.63 -4.13 4.55
CA ILE A 69 5.58 -3.46 5.30
C ILE A 69 6.17 -2.59 6.42
N VAL A 70 5.62 -1.39 6.56
CA VAL A 70 5.81 -0.50 7.70
C VAL A 70 4.52 -0.45 8.51
N LYS A 71 4.62 -0.74 9.81
CA LYS A 71 3.55 -0.53 10.78
C LYS A 71 3.64 0.89 11.32
N VAL A 72 2.54 1.63 11.26
CA VAL A 72 2.38 2.95 11.86
C VAL A 72 1.88 2.77 13.29
N LEU A 73 2.59 3.33 14.23
CA LEU A 73 2.27 3.32 15.65
C LEU A 73 1.91 4.75 16.05
N SER A 74 0.61 5.01 16.17
CA SER A 74 0.08 6.28 16.65
C SER A 74 -0.01 6.27 18.18
N PRO A 75 0.20 7.42 18.84
CA PRO A 75 -0.15 7.57 20.25
C PRO A 75 -1.64 7.29 20.47
N GLU A 76 -2.02 6.89 21.69
CA GLU A 76 -3.43 6.81 22.07
C GLU A 76 -4.13 8.15 21.81
N LYS A 77 -5.39 8.10 21.37
CA LYS A 77 -6.15 9.29 20.99
C LYS A 77 -6.27 10.24 22.17
N PHE A 78 -5.52 11.34 22.15
CA PHE A 78 -5.71 12.44 23.09
C PHE A 78 -6.86 13.31 22.62
N TYR A 79 -7.91 13.38 23.43
CA TYR A 79 -8.96 14.39 23.29
C TYR A 79 -8.46 15.69 23.92
N ALA A 80 -8.43 16.77 23.14
CA ALA A 80 -8.15 18.09 23.68
C ALA A 80 -9.48 18.72 24.14
N ASN A 81 -9.54 19.18 25.39
CA ASN A 81 -10.68 19.93 25.90
C ASN A 81 -10.72 21.30 25.20
N SER A 82 -11.69 21.49 24.30
CA SER A 82 -12.00 22.77 23.70
C SER A 82 -13.34 23.29 24.22
N ILE A 83 -13.58 24.60 24.08
CA ILE A 83 -14.82 25.27 24.51
C ILE A 83 -16.07 24.68 23.81
N ALA A 84 -15.90 24.01 22.66
CA ALA A 84 -16.95 23.35 21.89
C ALA A 84 -17.05 21.82 22.12
N GLY A 85 -16.31 21.27 23.09
CA GLY A 85 -16.28 19.84 23.40
C GLY A 85 -14.90 19.18 23.20
N ALA A 86 -14.85 17.87 23.48
CA ALA A 86 -13.66 17.04 23.27
C ALA A 86 -13.42 16.83 21.77
N VAL A 87 -12.44 17.54 21.20
CA VAL A 87 -12.08 17.35 19.79
C VAL A 87 -10.94 16.33 19.73
N PRO A 88 -11.07 15.24 18.94
CA PRO A 88 -9.96 14.32 18.73
C PRO A 88 -8.80 15.08 18.08
N LYS A 89 -7.67 15.15 18.78
CA LYS A 89 -6.49 15.82 18.25
C LYS A 89 -5.82 14.89 17.25
N ILE A 90 -5.67 15.34 16.01
CA ILE A 90 -4.84 14.65 15.02
C ILE A 90 -3.39 14.72 15.53
N PRO A 91 -2.72 13.58 15.74
CA PRO A 91 -1.34 13.58 16.20
C PRO A 91 -0.45 14.25 15.16
N LYS A 92 0.64 14.86 15.61
CA LYS A 92 1.63 15.43 14.70
C LYS A 92 2.46 14.32 14.05
N SER A 93 3.05 14.60 12.89
CA SER A 93 3.97 13.69 12.21
C SER A 93 5.09 13.19 13.13
N GLU A 94 5.61 14.04 14.01
CA GLU A 94 6.70 13.70 14.94
C GLU A 94 6.26 12.75 16.06
N GLU A 95 4.96 12.65 16.31
CA GLU A 95 4.39 11.79 17.35
C GLU A 95 4.15 10.36 16.83
N LEU A 96 4.13 10.17 15.51
CA LEU A 96 4.03 8.86 14.88
C LEU A 96 5.37 8.12 14.94
N LYS A 97 5.31 6.83 15.27
CA LYS A 97 6.46 5.92 15.19
C LYS A 97 6.23 4.91 14.08
N PHE A 98 7.28 4.53 13.39
CA PHE A 98 7.22 3.57 12.29
C PHE A 98 8.09 2.38 12.60
N LYS A 99 7.61 1.18 12.28
CA LYS A 99 8.34 -0.08 12.53
C LYS A 99 8.27 -0.99 11.31
N THR A 100 9.38 -1.63 10.94
CA THR A 100 9.40 -2.78 10.03
C THR A 100 9.62 -4.06 10.83
N LYS A 101 9.22 -5.20 10.27
CA LYS A 101 9.43 -6.50 10.91
C LYS A 101 10.92 -6.81 11.09
N SER A 102 11.74 -6.51 10.08
CA SER A 102 13.15 -6.88 10.02
C SER A 102 14.09 -5.87 10.70
N ASP A 103 13.78 -4.57 10.70
CA ASP A 103 14.70 -3.54 11.20
C ASP A 103 14.25 -2.90 12.52
N GLY A 104 13.05 -3.22 13.01
CA GLY A 104 12.49 -2.53 14.15
C GLY A 104 12.12 -1.10 13.80
N TYR A 105 12.49 -0.13 14.65
CA TYR A 105 12.08 1.26 14.46
C TYR A 105 12.79 1.92 13.27
N VAL A 106 12.00 2.50 12.38
CA VAL A 106 12.45 3.20 11.17
C VAL A 106 11.85 4.61 11.12
N PHE A 107 12.34 5.42 10.18
CA PHE A 107 11.87 6.79 9.97
C PHE A 107 11.41 6.96 8.52
N LEU A 108 10.45 7.85 8.27
CA LEU A 108 10.15 8.26 6.90
C LEU A 108 11.18 9.30 6.45
N HIS A 109 11.74 9.12 5.26
CA HIS A 109 12.72 10.05 4.70
C HIS A 109 12.07 11.43 4.46
N PRO A 110 12.76 12.57 4.69
CA PRO A 110 12.18 13.91 4.50
C PRO A 110 11.67 14.21 3.09
N SER A 111 12.18 13.51 2.07
CA SER A 111 11.69 13.64 0.69
C SER A 111 10.39 12.86 0.42
N SER A 112 9.94 12.02 1.36
CA SER A 112 8.71 11.26 1.22
C SER A 112 7.51 12.17 1.40
N VAL A 113 6.49 12.03 0.56
CA VAL A 113 5.22 12.77 0.73
C VAL A 113 4.52 12.45 2.05
N ASN A 114 4.83 11.30 2.65
CA ASN A 114 4.26 10.86 3.92
C ASN A 114 5.04 11.37 5.14
N HIS A 115 6.17 12.07 4.97
CA HIS A 115 7.01 12.52 6.09
C HIS A 115 6.28 13.48 7.05
N SER A 116 5.44 14.36 6.51
CA SER A 116 4.67 15.36 7.26
C SER A 116 3.23 14.91 7.57
N VAL A 117 2.86 13.67 7.25
CA VAL A 117 1.51 13.15 7.48
C VAL A 117 1.36 12.73 8.95
N GLY A 118 0.45 13.39 9.66
CA GLY A 118 0.13 13.09 11.06
C GLY A 118 -0.95 12.03 11.27
N HIS A 119 -1.65 11.60 10.21
CA HIS A 119 -2.72 10.61 10.31
C HIS A 119 -2.78 9.69 9.11
N PHE A 120 -2.90 8.39 9.39
CA PHE A 120 -3.15 7.35 8.40
C PHE A 120 -4.45 6.62 8.76
N ALA A 121 -5.32 6.44 7.77
CA ALA A 121 -6.57 5.70 7.94
C ALA A 121 -6.34 4.19 8.16
N SER A 122 -5.23 3.67 7.63
CA SER A 122 -4.75 2.31 7.86
C SER A 122 -3.41 2.36 8.60
N PRO A 123 -3.16 1.47 9.58
CA PRO A 123 -1.90 1.45 10.31
C PRO A 123 -0.76 0.76 9.54
N TYR A 124 -0.92 0.53 8.22
CA TYR A 124 0.06 -0.15 7.39
C TYR A 124 0.41 0.65 6.14
N LEU A 125 1.71 0.74 5.88
CA LEU A 125 2.27 1.22 4.62
C LEU A 125 3.05 0.09 3.96
N VAL A 126 3.11 0.07 2.65
CA VAL A 126 4.13 -0.69 1.91
C VAL A 126 5.22 0.23 1.41
N PHE A 127 6.42 -0.30 1.24
CA PHE A 127 7.56 0.47 0.75
C PHE A 127 8.35 -0.28 -0.31
N GLN A 128 8.96 0.47 -1.22
CA GLN A 128 9.83 -0.08 -2.25
C GLN A 128 11.30 -0.08 -1.81
N GLU A 129 11.73 0.99 -1.15
CA GLU A 129 13.13 1.19 -0.81
C GLU A 129 13.32 1.73 0.60
N LYS A 130 14.33 1.17 1.29
CA LYS A 130 14.89 1.71 2.52
C LYS A 130 16.38 2.01 2.35
N VAL A 131 16.84 3.06 3.01
CA VAL A 131 18.26 3.46 3.03
C VAL A 131 18.75 3.59 4.45
N LYS A 132 19.98 3.16 4.72
CA LYS A 132 20.63 3.28 6.02
C LYS A 132 21.73 4.34 5.93
N THR A 133 21.57 5.41 6.70
CA THR A 133 22.59 6.45 6.89
C THR A 133 22.93 6.53 8.37
N SER A 134 22.48 7.57 9.08
CA SER A 134 22.52 7.65 10.54
C SER A 134 21.44 6.79 11.20
N LYS A 135 20.30 6.64 10.52
CA LYS A 135 19.17 5.78 10.89
C LYS A 135 18.65 5.09 9.62
N ILE A 136 17.69 4.19 9.79
CA ILE A 136 17.02 3.54 8.65
C ILE A 136 15.83 4.41 8.23
N PHE A 137 15.84 4.83 6.97
CA PHE A 137 14.83 5.68 6.37
C PHE A 137 14.10 4.98 5.25
N ILE A 138 12.77 5.09 5.23
CA ILE A 138 11.91 4.63 4.15
C ILE A 138 11.70 5.80 3.18
N ARG A 139 12.03 5.63 1.90
CA ARG A 139 11.92 6.70 0.89
C ARG A 139 10.51 6.77 0.29
N ASP A 140 10.16 5.72 -0.43
CA ASP A 140 8.89 5.63 -1.15
C ASP A 140 7.98 4.66 -0.44
N CYS A 141 6.88 5.17 0.11
CA CYS A 141 5.88 4.37 0.79
C CYS A 141 4.46 4.82 0.43
N THR A 142 3.54 3.86 0.46
CA THR A 142 2.12 4.09 0.17
C THR A 142 1.29 3.47 1.29
N MET A 143 0.32 4.22 1.80
CA MET A 143 -0.68 3.69 2.73
C MET A 143 -1.57 2.69 2.00
N VAL A 144 -1.76 1.52 2.60
CA VAL A 144 -2.55 0.45 2.00
C VAL A 144 -3.66 -0.03 2.93
N PRO A 145 -4.83 -0.42 2.39
CA PRO A 145 -5.86 -1.07 3.20
C PRO A 145 -5.35 -2.42 3.74
N VAL A 146 -5.87 -2.85 4.90
CA VAL A 146 -5.43 -4.11 5.51
C VAL A 146 -5.88 -5.33 4.71
N LEU A 147 -7.08 -5.28 4.12
CA LEU A 147 -7.66 -6.44 3.45
C LEU A 147 -6.80 -6.97 2.27
N PRO A 148 -6.28 -6.14 1.35
CA PRO A 148 -5.32 -6.60 0.34
C PRO A 148 -4.05 -7.25 0.93
N LEU A 149 -3.49 -6.72 2.03
CA LEU A 149 -2.32 -7.34 2.66
C LEU A 149 -2.62 -8.77 3.10
N VAL A 150 -3.84 -9.01 3.62
CA VAL A 150 -4.29 -10.34 4.06
C VAL A 150 -4.42 -11.27 2.86
N MET A 151 -5.15 -10.83 1.84
CA MET A 151 -5.41 -11.59 0.61
C MET A 151 -4.12 -11.99 -0.11
N PHE A 152 -3.11 -11.11 -0.11
CA PHE A 152 -1.83 -11.33 -0.82
C PHE A 152 -0.68 -11.81 0.07
N SER A 153 -0.91 -11.99 1.38
CA SER A 153 0.15 -12.44 2.30
C SER A 153 0.62 -13.87 2.04
N GLY A 154 -0.26 -14.73 1.53
CA GLY A 154 -0.02 -16.16 1.38
C GLY A 154 0.24 -16.91 2.69
N ASN A 155 0.07 -16.24 3.84
CA ASN A 155 0.33 -16.81 5.16
C ASN A 155 -0.94 -17.38 5.78
N GLU A 156 -0.77 -18.33 6.71
CA GLU A 156 -1.87 -18.82 7.54
C GLU A 156 -2.43 -17.69 8.41
N LEU A 157 -3.75 -17.67 8.51
CA LEU A 157 -4.48 -16.65 9.26
C LEU A 157 -4.90 -17.22 10.61
N THR A 158 -4.49 -16.54 11.67
CA THR A 158 -4.93 -16.85 13.02
C THR A 158 -6.10 -15.93 13.38
N VAL A 159 -7.23 -16.52 13.76
CA VAL A 159 -8.43 -15.78 14.15
C VAL A 159 -8.71 -16.05 15.62
N GLU A 160 -8.68 -14.99 16.42
CA GLU A 160 -8.88 -15.05 17.86
C GLU A 160 -10.06 -14.16 18.26
N LEU A 161 -10.84 -14.61 19.24
CA LEU A 161 -11.90 -13.80 19.85
C LEU A 161 -11.29 -13.10 21.07
N VAL A 162 -11.10 -11.78 20.97
CA VAL A 162 -10.54 -10.95 22.04
C VAL A 162 -11.60 -9.93 22.44
N ASP A 163 -12.00 -9.93 23.71
CA ASP A 163 -13.00 -9.01 24.27
C ASP A 163 -14.30 -8.92 23.45
N GLY A 164 -14.77 -10.07 22.96
CA GLY A 164 -16.00 -10.16 22.15
C GLY A 164 -15.85 -9.72 20.70
N THR A 165 -14.64 -9.43 20.22
CA THR A 165 -14.39 -9.05 18.83
C THR A 165 -13.39 -10.00 18.16
N PHE A 166 -13.67 -10.38 16.91
CA PHE A 166 -12.76 -11.23 16.14
C PHE A 166 -11.57 -10.41 15.66
N THR A 167 -10.38 -10.78 16.14
CA THR A 167 -9.10 -10.24 15.69
C THR A 167 -8.45 -11.25 14.77
N VAL A 168 -8.13 -10.84 13.56
CA VAL A 168 -7.29 -11.60 12.64
C VAL A 168 -5.87 -11.12 12.79
N SER A 169 -4.96 -12.08 12.93
CA SER A 169 -3.53 -11.87 12.96
C SER A 169 -2.85 -12.66 11.84
N LEU A 170 -1.75 -12.09 11.34
CA LEU A 170 -0.85 -12.72 10.38
C LEU A 170 0.57 -12.55 10.87
N GLU A 171 1.42 -13.50 10.47
CA GLU A 171 2.86 -13.45 10.74
C GLU A 171 3.16 -13.20 12.22
N ASP A 172 2.64 -14.07 13.10
CA ASP A 172 2.86 -13.99 14.54
C ASP A 172 2.41 -12.65 15.16
N GLY A 173 1.29 -12.10 14.67
CA GLY A 173 0.73 -10.84 15.16
C GLY A 173 1.41 -9.58 14.61
N TRP A 174 2.22 -9.71 13.55
CA TRP A 174 2.80 -8.55 12.89
C TRP A 174 1.71 -7.66 12.26
N ILE A 175 0.85 -8.29 11.46
CA ILE A 175 -0.34 -7.66 10.87
C ILE A 175 -1.54 -8.10 11.69
N MET A 176 -2.33 -7.16 12.19
CA MET A 176 -3.50 -7.42 13.01
C MET A 176 -4.61 -6.44 12.65
N PHE A 177 -5.83 -6.93 12.60
CA PHE A 177 -7.00 -6.11 12.40
C PHE A 177 -8.23 -6.81 12.97
N VAL A 178 -9.17 -5.97 13.38
CA VAL A 178 -10.45 -6.40 13.91
C VAL A 178 -11.43 -6.53 12.76
N ILE A 179 -12.21 -7.60 12.74
CA ILE A 179 -13.27 -7.83 11.77
C ILE A 179 -14.62 -8.08 12.43
N ASN A 180 -15.66 -7.68 11.72
CA ASN A 180 -17.03 -8.04 12.04
C ASN A 180 -17.32 -9.47 11.53
N ASP A 181 -18.19 -10.19 12.23
CA ASP A 181 -18.48 -11.63 12.07
C ASP A 181 -18.66 -12.09 10.61
N HIS A 182 -19.35 -11.29 9.79
CA HIS A 182 -19.67 -11.65 8.39
C HIS A 182 -18.44 -11.73 7.47
N ILE A 183 -17.33 -11.07 7.80
CA ILE A 183 -16.12 -11.07 6.95
C ILE A 183 -15.23 -12.28 7.27
N VAL A 184 -15.33 -12.82 8.49
CA VAL A 184 -14.54 -13.98 8.96
C VAL A 184 -14.73 -15.19 8.05
N SER A 185 -15.98 -15.48 7.66
CA SER A 185 -16.32 -16.65 6.85
C SER A 185 -15.80 -16.55 5.41
N VAL A 186 -15.69 -15.34 4.86
CA VAL A 186 -15.16 -15.12 3.50
C VAL A 186 -13.65 -15.28 3.49
N ILE A 187 -12.97 -14.78 4.52
CA ILE A 187 -11.52 -14.89 4.66
C ILE A 187 -11.12 -16.37 4.83
N LYS A 188 -11.79 -17.11 5.72
CA LYS A 188 -11.55 -18.55 5.94
C LYS A 188 -11.83 -19.45 4.74
N ARG A 189 -12.53 -18.96 3.72
CA ARG A 189 -12.83 -19.75 2.51
C ARG A 189 -11.73 -19.65 1.45
N ASN A 190 -10.93 -18.59 1.49
CA ASN A 190 -9.92 -18.28 0.47
C ASN A 190 -8.47 -18.55 0.94
N HIS A 191 -8.31 -19.10 2.15
CA HIS A 191 -7.06 -19.56 2.76
C HIS A 191 -7.32 -20.93 3.37
#